data_AF-A0A1C4PQ31-F1
#
_entry.id   AF-A0A1C4PQ31-F1
#
_cell.length_a   1.000
_cell.length_b   1.000
_cell.length_c   1.000
_cell.angle_alpha   90.00
_cell.angle_beta   90.00
_cell.angle_gamma   90.00
#
_symmetry.space_group_name_H-M   'P 1'
#
loop_
_entity.id
_entity.type
_entity.pdbx_description
1 polymer ?
#
loop_
_entity_poly.entity_id
_entity_poly.type
_entity_poly.pdbx_seq_one_letter_code
_entity_poly.pdbx_strand_id
1 'polypeptide(L)'
;MNNILLLLAVLAVFVTPTALVWLLGRRAGVPRWMLLVFLLAGWLTVFAGWALSQRAQPFLFPDTSPCFSTRTTPVSQYLPPDSFCRHADGELRTVNGPDAKLAFWAAATTTVVMAGTAVVWRRRRV
;
A
#
# COMPACT_ATOMS: atom_id res chain seq x y z
N MET A 1 5.45 -22.36 17.99
CA MET A 1 5.10 -22.40 16.55
C MET A 1 4.62 -21.04 16.02
N ASN A 2 3.68 -20.37 16.70
CA ASN A 2 3.13 -19.09 16.23
C ASN A 2 4.18 -17.98 16.04
N ASN A 3 5.14 -17.86 16.96
CA ASN A 3 6.18 -16.82 16.87
C ASN A 3 7.18 -17.05 15.74
N ILE A 4 7.46 -18.31 15.38
CA ILE A 4 8.38 -18.63 14.28
C ILE A 4 7.72 -18.30 12.94
N LEU A 5 6.44 -18.64 12.78
CA LEU A 5 5.67 -18.29 11.58
C LEU A 5 5.56 -16.78 11.40
N LEU A 6 5.28 -16.04 12.49
CA LEU A 6 5.23 -14.58 12.46
C LEU A 6 6.59 -13.98 12.08
N LEU A 7 7.69 -14.50 12.64
CA LEU A 7 9.03 -14.04 12.32
C LEU A 7 9.42 -14.33 10.85
N LEU A 8 9.06 -15.51 10.34
CA LEU A 8 9.23 -15.86 8.93
C LEU A 8 8.39 -14.95 8.01
N ALA A 9 7.15 -14.65 8.39
CA ALA A 9 6.30 -13.72 7.63
C ALA A 9 6.90 -12.31 7.60
N VAL A 10 7.40 -11.80 8.74
CA VAL A 10 8.08 -10.50 8.79
C VAL A 10 9.33 -10.50 7.91
N LEU A 11 10.14 -11.55 7.97
CA LEU A 11 11.33 -11.68 7.13
C LEU A 11 10.99 -11.71 5.65
N ALA A 12 10.01 -12.52 5.25
CA ALA A 12 9.63 -12.71 3.85
C ALA A 12 8.94 -11.48 3.26
N VAL A 13 8.03 -10.86 4.01
CA VAL A 13 7.20 -9.75 3.52
C VAL A 13 7.90 -8.41 3.65
N PHE A 14 8.59 -8.14 4.78
CA PHE A 14 9.18 -6.83 5.03
C PHE A 14 10.68 -6.77 4.75
N VAL A 15 11.44 -7.68 5.36
CA VAL A 15 12.91 -7.59 5.36
C VAL A 15 13.46 -7.93 3.98
N THR A 16 13.00 -9.01 3.37
CA THR A 16 13.53 -9.50 2.10
C THR A 16 13.33 -8.49 0.96
N PRO A 17 12.12 -7.92 0.72
CA PRO A 17 11.93 -6.96 -0.36
C PRO A 17 12.71 -5.66 -0.10
N THR A 18 12.74 -5.18 1.14
CA THR A 18 13.49 -3.98 1.52
C THR A 18 14.98 -4.16 1.29
N ALA A 19 15.54 -5.29 1.73
CA ALA A 19 16.94 -5.62 1.55
C ALA A 19 17.30 -5.79 0.07
N LEU A 20 16.44 -6.45 -0.71
CA LEU A 20 16.65 -6.65 -2.14
C LEU A 20 16.70 -5.32 -2.89
N VAL A 21 15.70 -4.45 -2.68
CA VAL A 21 15.65 -3.10 -3.28
C VAL A 21 16.87 -2.29 -2.87
N TRP A 22 17.25 -2.34 -1.59
CA TRP A 22 18.42 -1.64 -1.09
C TRP A 22 19.71 -2.11 -1.75
N LEU A 23 19.97 -3.42 -1.76
CA LEU A 23 21.17 -4.02 -2.35
C LEU A 23 21.26 -3.75 -3.86
N LEU A 24 20.17 -3.96 -4.59
CA LEU A 24 20.11 -3.71 -6.03
C LEU A 24 20.30 -2.22 -6.35
N GLY A 25 19.65 -1.34 -5.59
CA GLY A 25 19.78 0.10 -5.72
C GLY A 25 21.22 0.57 -5.47
N ARG A 26 21.84 0.06 -4.40
CA ARG A 26 23.25 0.35 -4.06
C ARG A 26 24.20 -0.15 -5.14
N ARG A 27 23.98 -1.36 -5.67
CA ARG A 27 24.78 -1.92 -6.79
C ARG A 27 24.59 -1.13 -8.08
N ALA A 28 23.41 -0.57 -8.30
CA ALA A 28 23.11 0.33 -9.42
C ALA A 28 23.65 1.76 -9.22
N GLY A 29 24.35 2.03 -8.11
CA GLY A 29 24.93 3.33 -7.77
C GLY A 29 23.95 4.32 -7.14
N VAL A 30 22.66 4.01 -7.07
CA VAL A 30 21.60 4.96 -6.69
C VAL A 30 21.91 5.62 -5.33
N PRO A 31 21.74 6.95 -5.20
CA PRO A 31 21.95 7.66 -3.95
C PRO A 31 21.11 7.07 -2.82
N ARG A 32 21.71 6.96 -1.62
CA ARG A 32 21.04 6.37 -0.44
C ARG A 32 19.72 7.08 -0.10
N TRP A 33 19.68 8.40 -0.22
CA TRP A 33 18.48 9.18 0.08
C TRP A 33 17.32 8.84 -0.88
N MET A 34 17.59 8.61 -2.17
CA MET A 34 16.56 8.20 -3.15
C MET A 34 15.99 6.82 -2.79
N LEU A 35 16.86 5.90 -2.37
CA LEU A 35 16.43 4.57 -1.91
C LEU A 35 15.59 4.64 -0.65
N LEU A 36 15.96 5.49 0.32
CA LEU A 36 15.16 5.70 1.53
C LEU A 36 13.77 6.25 1.20
N VAL A 37 13.69 7.31 0.37
CA VAL A 37 12.39 7.88 0.01
C VAL A 37 11.54 6.87 -0.78
N PHE A 38 12.16 6.13 -1.71
CA PHE A 38 11.47 5.07 -2.46
C PHE A 38 10.91 3.98 -1.53
N LEU A 39 11.71 3.49 -0.58
CA LEU A 39 11.29 2.46 0.36
C LEU A 39 10.19 2.97 1.30
N LEU A 40 10.33 4.18 1.84
CA LEU A 40 9.33 4.78 2.73
C LEU A 40 8.01 5.00 2.00
N ALA A 41 8.04 5.60 0.80
CA ALA A 41 6.85 5.83 0.00
C ALA A 41 6.21 4.51 -0.47
N GLY A 42 7.02 3.52 -0.85
CA GLY A 42 6.55 2.20 -1.25
C GLY A 42 5.84 1.48 -0.10
N TRP A 43 6.45 1.46 1.09
CA TRP A 43 5.82 0.89 2.28
C TRP A 43 4.56 1.64 2.69
N LEU A 44 4.58 2.97 2.67
CA LEU A 44 3.40 3.77 2.95
C LEU A 44 2.25 3.45 1.98
N THR A 45 2.56 3.25 0.71
CA THR A 45 1.57 2.84 -0.31
C THR A 45 0.99 1.47 -0.01
N VAL A 46 1.83 0.49 0.33
CA VAL A 46 1.38 -0.88 0.69
C VAL A 46 0.49 -0.85 1.93
N PHE A 47 0.90 -0.17 3.00
CA PHE A 47 0.12 -0.07 4.23
C PHE A 47 -1.17 0.71 4.06
N ALA A 48 -1.14 1.83 3.32
CA ALA A 48 -2.33 2.60 3.03
C ALA A 48 -3.31 1.79 2.16
N GLY A 49 -2.84 1.15 1.10
CA GLY A 49 -3.67 0.30 0.24
C GLY A 49 -4.29 -0.86 1.01
N TRP A 50 -3.50 -1.52 1.87
CA TRP A 50 -4.00 -2.56 2.77
C TRP A 50 -5.09 -2.02 3.70
N ALA A 51 -4.81 -0.97 4.46
CA ALA A 51 -5.77 -0.38 5.39
C ALA A 51 -7.06 0.08 4.70
N LEU A 52 -6.95 0.71 3.53
CA LEU A 52 -8.08 1.16 2.72
C LEU A 52 -8.92 0.00 2.18
N SER A 53 -8.30 -1.14 1.84
CA SER A 53 -9.02 -2.34 1.40
C SER A 53 -9.79 -3.04 2.52
N GLN A 54 -9.31 -2.90 3.76
CA GLN A 54 -9.90 -3.54 4.94
C GLN A 54 -11.11 -2.75 5.48
N ARG A 55 -11.21 -1.45 5.20
CA ARG A 55 -12.24 -0.56 5.78
C ARG A 55 -13.68 -1.00 5.50
N ALA A 56 -13.96 -1.63 4.35
CA ALA A 56 -15.31 -2.14 4.08
C ALA A 56 -15.57 -3.51 4.71
N GLN A 57 -14.56 -4.27 5.16
CA GLN A 57 -14.72 -5.68 5.51
C GLN A 57 -15.44 -5.85 6.86
N PRO A 58 -16.74 -6.20 6.87
CA PRO A 58 -17.53 -6.22 8.10
C PRO A 58 -17.24 -7.46 8.96
N PHE A 59 -16.69 -8.52 8.35
CA PHE A 59 -16.30 -9.74 9.06
C PHE A 59 -15.00 -9.58 9.83
N LEU A 60 -14.04 -8.83 9.28
CA LEU A 60 -12.74 -8.61 9.90
C LEU A 60 -12.79 -7.51 10.95
N PHE A 61 -13.68 -6.53 10.77
CA PHE A 61 -13.83 -5.38 11.66
C PHE A 61 -15.32 -5.02 11.87
N PRO A 62 -16.07 -5.80 12.67
CA PRO A 62 -17.50 -5.59 12.86
C PRO A 62 -17.81 -4.23 13.51
N ASP A 63 -17.03 -3.81 14.50
CA ASP A 63 -17.32 -2.60 15.27
C ASP A 63 -16.95 -1.29 14.55
N THR A 64 -16.08 -1.36 13.54
CA THR A 64 -15.53 -0.17 12.87
C THR A 64 -15.81 -0.15 11.36
N SER A 65 -16.32 -1.23 10.77
CA SER A 65 -16.69 -1.26 9.36
C SER A 65 -18.00 -0.49 9.13
N PRO A 66 -18.01 0.49 8.20
CA PRO A 66 -19.24 1.18 7.80
C PRO A 66 -20.28 0.22 7.21
N CYS A 67 -19.85 -0.90 6.63
CA CYS A 67 -20.73 -1.89 6.01
C CYS A 67 -21.37 -2.85 7.03
N PHE A 68 -20.92 -2.86 8.29
CA PHE A 68 -21.46 -3.76 9.32
C PHE A 68 -22.90 -3.36 9.70
N SER A 69 -23.13 -2.06 9.91
CA SER A 69 -24.45 -1.51 10.26
C SER A 69 -25.54 -1.81 9.22
N THR A 70 -25.15 -1.87 7.94
CA THR A 70 -26.06 -2.08 6.82
C THR A 70 -26.23 -3.57 6.46
N ARG A 71 -25.45 -4.49 7.06
CA ARG A 71 -25.37 -5.93 6.70
C ARG A 71 -25.16 -6.17 5.20
N THR A 72 -24.43 -5.27 4.55
CA THR A 72 -24.24 -5.28 3.10
C THR A 72 -22.96 -5.99 2.70
N THR A 73 -22.92 -6.49 1.45
CA THR A 73 -21.70 -7.13 0.93
C THR A 73 -20.61 -6.08 0.64
N PRO A 74 -19.39 -6.26 1.20
CA PRO A 74 -18.27 -5.37 0.90
C PRO A 74 -17.72 -5.65 -0.49
N VAL A 75 -17.32 -4.59 -1.20
CA VAL A 75 -16.63 -4.69 -2.48
C VAL A 75 -15.36 -3.87 -2.42
N SER A 76 -14.20 -4.49 -2.62
CA SER A 76 -12.90 -3.81 -2.65
C SER A 76 -12.30 -3.85 -4.06
N GLN A 77 -11.87 -2.69 -4.55
CA GLN A 77 -11.10 -2.52 -5.77
C GLN A 77 -9.66 -2.14 -5.40
N TYR A 78 -8.70 -2.66 -6.17
CA TYR A 78 -7.28 -2.45 -5.88
C TYR A 78 -6.73 -1.15 -6.48
N LEU A 79 -7.30 -0.65 -7.59
CA LEU A 79 -6.92 0.62 -8.23
C LEU A 79 -8.16 1.38 -8.74
N PRO A 80 -8.39 2.63 -8.31
CA PRO A 80 -7.92 3.26 -7.05
C PRO A 80 -8.23 2.36 -5.84
N PRO A 81 -7.46 2.39 -4.73
CA PRO A 81 -7.71 1.54 -3.56
C PRO A 81 -9.01 1.96 -2.88
N ASP A 82 -10.10 1.49 -3.43
CA ASP A 82 -11.44 1.87 -3.10
C ASP A 82 -12.15 0.68 -2.49
N SER A 83 -12.86 0.95 -1.43
CA SER A 83 -13.74 0.00 -0.81
C SER A 83 -15.13 0.60 -0.80
N PHE A 84 -16.13 -0.25 -1.00
CA PHE A 84 -17.52 0.11 -1.16
C PHE A 84 -18.41 -0.79 -0.32
N CYS A 85 -19.51 -0.22 0.18
CA CYS A 85 -20.62 -0.99 0.70
C CYS A 85 -21.75 -1.00 -0.33
N ARG A 86 -22.22 -2.20 -0.69
CA ARG A 86 -23.37 -2.35 -1.59
C ARG A 86 -24.69 -2.19 -0.83
N HIS A 87 -25.37 -1.07 -0.98
CA HIS A 87 -26.60 -0.79 -0.25
C HIS A 87 -27.81 -1.57 -0.78
N ALA A 88 -28.92 -1.56 -0.03
CA ALA A 88 -30.14 -2.30 -0.36
C ALA A 88 -30.82 -1.83 -1.66
N ASP A 89 -30.56 -0.58 -2.06
CA ASP A 89 -30.92 0.01 -3.36
C ASP A 89 -30.04 -0.50 -4.53
N GLY A 90 -29.00 -1.29 -4.23
CA GLY A 90 -28.05 -1.81 -5.21
C GLY A 90 -26.86 -0.88 -5.47
N GLU A 91 -26.86 0.34 -4.93
CA GLU A 91 -25.83 1.35 -5.14
C GLU A 91 -24.55 1.06 -4.36
N LEU A 92 -23.40 1.37 -4.97
CA LEU A 92 -22.09 1.26 -4.34
C LEU A 92 -21.69 2.60 -3.75
N ARG A 93 -21.52 2.65 -2.43
CA ARG A 93 -21.07 3.87 -1.73
C ARG A 93 -19.67 3.67 -1.20
N THR A 94 -18.77 4.59 -1.54
CA THR A 94 -17.35 4.51 -1.14
C THR A 94 -17.20 4.73 0.36
N VAL A 95 -16.40 3.89 1.02
CA VAL A 95 -16.04 4.07 2.44
C VAL A 95 -14.72 4.81 2.63
N ASN A 96 -13.97 4.98 1.54
CA ASN A 96 -12.70 5.68 1.57
C ASN A 96 -12.96 7.15 1.24
N GLY A 97 -12.83 8.01 2.25
CA GLY A 97 -12.92 9.46 2.07
C GLY A 97 -11.81 10.02 1.16
N PRO A 98 -12.01 11.22 0.58
CA PRO A 98 -11.10 11.81 -0.40
C PRO A 98 -9.68 11.98 0.13
N ASP A 99 -9.51 12.40 1.39
CA ASP A 99 -8.19 12.62 2.00
C ASP A 99 -7.34 11.36 2.07
N ALA A 100 -7.97 10.23 2.40
CA ALA A 100 -7.26 8.96 2.51
C ALA A 100 -6.83 8.45 1.12
N LYS A 101 -7.64 8.70 0.08
CA LYS A 101 -7.25 8.44 -1.31
C LYS A 101 -6.11 9.35 -1.75
N LEU A 102 -6.15 10.64 -1.40
CA LEU A 102 -5.09 11.59 -1.70
C LEU A 102 -3.76 11.17 -1.07
N ALA A 103 -3.77 10.76 0.20
CA ALA A 103 -2.57 10.28 0.88
C ALA A 103 -1.97 9.04 0.19
N PHE A 104 -2.81 8.07 -0.20
CA PHE A 104 -2.36 6.91 -0.97
C PHE A 104 -1.74 7.32 -2.31
N TRP A 105 -2.43 8.15 -3.09
CA TRP A 105 -1.94 8.55 -4.41
C TRP A 105 -0.69 9.42 -4.34
N ALA A 106 -0.53 10.21 -3.28
CA ALA A 106 0.71 10.95 -3.02
C ALA A 106 1.88 9.98 -2.77
N ALA A 107 1.68 8.95 -1.95
CA ALA A 107 2.68 7.92 -1.68
C ALA A 107 3.02 7.11 -2.96
N ALA A 108 1.99 6.68 -3.70
CA ALA A 108 2.15 5.92 -4.93
C ALA A 108 2.91 6.72 -6.00
N THR A 109 2.50 7.97 -6.23
CA THR A 109 3.16 8.88 -7.17
C THR A 109 4.61 9.13 -6.77
N THR A 110 4.88 9.36 -5.48
CA THR A 110 6.25 9.56 -4.97
C THR A 110 7.12 8.35 -5.25
N THR A 111 6.59 7.14 -5.06
CA THR A 111 7.29 5.88 -5.34
C THR A 111 7.66 5.79 -6.83
N VAL A 112 6.71 6.07 -7.73
CA VAL A 112 6.93 6.03 -9.18
C VAL A 112 7.94 7.10 -9.63
N VAL A 113 7.83 8.32 -9.12
CA VAL A 113 8.76 9.42 -9.41
C VAL A 113 10.16 9.08 -8.92
N MET A 114 10.32 8.48 -7.74
CA MET A 114 11.63 8.08 -7.23
C MET A 114 12.25 6.96 -8.06
N ALA A 115 11.46 5.99 -8.54
CA ALA A 115 11.95 4.98 -9.48
C ALA A 115 12.41 5.62 -10.80
N GLY A 116 11.61 6.50 -11.39
CA GLY A 116 11.94 7.19 -12.64
C GLY A 116 13.18 8.07 -12.51
N THR A 117 13.28 8.84 -11.42
CA THR A 117 14.45 9.69 -11.15
C THR A 117 15.71 8.86 -10.90
N ALA A 118 15.62 7.70 -10.24
CA ALA A 118 16.75 6.78 -10.09
C ALA A 118 17.24 6.24 -11.45
N VAL A 119 16.32 5.91 -12.37
CA VAL A 119 16.65 5.50 -13.75
C VAL A 119 17.34 6.61 -14.51
N VAL A 120 16.79 7.83 -14.47
CA VAL A 120 17.39 9.01 -15.13
C VAL A 120 18.77 9.32 -14.56
N TRP A 121 18.92 9.29 -13.23
CA TRP A 121 20.19 9.51 -12.56
C TRP A 121 21.25 8.50 -13.01
N ARG A 122 20.89 7.22 -13.13
CA ARG A 122 21.80 6.19 -13.60
C ARG A 122 22.23 6.44 -15.05
N ARG A 123 21.28 6.79 -15.93
CA ARG A 123 21.58 7.12 -17.34
C ARG A 123 22.50 8.33 -17.51
N ARG A 124 22.53 9.26 -16.55
CA ARG A 124 23.42 10.43 -16.58
C ARG A 124 24.84 10.15 -16.08
N ARG A 125 25.08 8.99 -15.46
CA ARG A 125 26.39 8.58 -14.91
C ARG A 125 27.06 7.44 -15.66
N VAL A 126 26.35 6.82 -16.60
CA VAL A 126 26.86 5.87 -17.59
C VAL A 126 27.20 6.66 -18.84
#